data_AF-A0A7C1ZIB2-F1
#
_entry.id   AF-A0A7C1ZIB2-F1
#
_cell.length_a   1.000
_cell.length_b   1.000
_cell.length_c   1.000
_cell.angle_alpha   90.00
_cell.angle_beta   90.00
_cell.angle_gamma   90.00
#
_symmetry.space_group_name_H-M   'P 1'
#
loop_
_entity.id
_entity.type
_entity.pdbx_description
1 polymer ?
#
loop_
_entity_poly.entity_id
_entity_poly.type
_entity_poly.pdbx_seq_one_letter_code
_entity_poly.pdbx_strand_id
1 'polypeptide(L)'
;MVKKGAQPGNTNALKHGFYSGQFQDGEIADLDVLLADGLQDEINMMRVMTRRLLKLADGEDTMAEQANILGVLGLASTRLAGLLRTQRVLSGESSEVKSAISQALSEIVEEMKIS
;
A
#
# COMPACT_ATOMS: atom_id res chain seq x y z
N MET A 1 31.56 -13.76 -6.47
CA MET A 1 30.21 -13.35 -6.91
C MET A 1 29.21 -13.77 -5.85
N VAL A 2 28.67 -12.82 -5.07
CA VAL A 2 27.65 -13.13 -4.05
C VAL A 2 26.30 -13.28 -4.76
N LYS A 3 25.72 -14.48 -4.69
CA LYS A 3 24.40 -14.79 -5.23
C LYS A 3 23.38 -14.03 -4.37
N LYS A 4 22.73 -13.00 -4.92
CA LYS A 4 21.64 -12.27 -4.25
C LYS A 4 20.44 -13.21 -4.10
N GLY A 5 20.39 -13.95 -2.99
CA GLY A 5 19.20 -14.69 -2.58
C GLY A 5 18.29 -13.76 -1.80
N ALA A 6 17.04 -13.60 -2.24
CA ALA A 6 16.00 -13.00 -1.41
C ALA A 6 15.86 -13.84 -0.12
N GLN A 7 15.66 -13.19 1.04
CA GLN A 7 15.50 -13.92 2.30
C GLN A 7 14.33 -14.93 2.21
N PRO A 8 14.46 -16.13 2.80
CA PRO A 8 13.36 -17.08 2.91
C PRO A 8 12.14 -16.39 3.55
N GLY A 9 10.99 -16.39 2.87
CA GLY A 9 9.77 -15.71 3.31
C GLY A 9 9.56 -14.31 2.71
N ASN A 10 10.50 -13.78 1.93
CA ASN A 10 10.34 -12.51 1.24
C ASN A 10 9.38 -12.65 0.03
N THR A 11 8.11 -12.30 0.22
CA THR A 11 7.10 -12.23 -0.85
C THR A 11 7.22 -10.97 -1.71
N ASN A 12 8.05 -10.00 -1.32
CA ASN A 12 8.24 -8.75 -2.08
C ASN A 12 8.82 -9.02 -3.46
N ALA A 13 9.64 -10.07 -3.65
CA ALA A 13 10.14 -10.43 -4.97
C ALA A 13 9.01 -10.87 -5.94
N LEU A 14 7.97 -11.54 -5.43
CA LEU A 14 6.80 -11.95 -6.21
C LEU A 14 5.91 -10.75 -6.54
N LYS A 15 5.72 -9.84 -5.57
CA LYS A 15 4.94 -8.61 -5.73
C LYS A 15 5.63 -7.58 -6.61
N HIS A 16 6.94 -7.41 -6.46
CA HIS A 16 7.76 -6.61 -7.37
C HIS A 16 7.59 -7.10 -8.79
N GLY A 17 7.73 -8.40 -9.04
CA GLY A 17 7.51 -8.94 -10.39
C GLY A 17 6.11 -8.63 -10.95
N PHE A 18 5.08 -8.62 -10.09
CA PHE A 18 3.69 -8.37 -10.51
C PHE A 18 3.43 -6.88 -10.86
N TYR A 19 3.99 -5.93 -10.11
CA TYR A 19 3.72 -4.50 -10.31
C TYR A 19 4.84 -3.73 -11.01
N SER A 20 6.12 -4.12 -10.86
CA SER A 20 7.28 -3.34 -11.33
C SER A 20 7.29 -3.11 -12.83
N GLY A 21 6.69 -4.00 -13.62
CA GLY A 21 6.60 -3.85 -15.08
C GLY A 21 5.75 -2.65 -15.53
N GLN A 22 4.92 -2.08 -14.66
CA GLN A 22 4.07 -0.94 -14.97
C GLN A 22 4.64 0.41 -14.50
N PHE A 23 5.74 0.41 -13.75
CA PHE A 23 6.29 1.59 -13.08
C PHE A 23 7.52 2.10 -13.85
N GLN A 24 7.70 3.42 -13.91
CA GLN A 24 8.91 4.04 -14.44
C GLN A 24 10.03 3.99 -13.38
N ASP A 25 11.28 4.15 -13.78
CA ASP A 25 12.45 3.99 -12.90
C ASP A 25 12.38 4.81 -11.60
N GLY A 26 11.81 6.03 -11.64
CA GLY A 26 11.61 6.86 -10.44
C GLY A 26 10.47 6.38 -9.53
N GLU A 27 9.50 5.63 -10.06
CA GLU A 27 8.34 5.11 -9.32
C GLU A 27 8.66 3.74 -8.67
N ILE A 28 9.71 3.05 -9.14
CA ILE A 28 10.22 1.81 -8.53
C ILE A 28 10.88 2.11 -7.17
N ALA A 29 11.59 3.24 -7.06
CA ALA A 29 12.17 3.68 -5.79
C ALA A 29 11.10 4.00 -4.73
N ASP A 30 9.98 4.60 -5.16
CA ASP A 30 8.81 4.79 -4.28
C ASP A 30 8.24 3.44 -3.83
N LEU A 31 8.20 2.44 -4.71
CA LEU A 31 7.70 1.10 -4.39
C LEU A 31 8.57 0.38 -3.35
N ASP A 32 9.90 0.44 -3.48
CA ASP A 32 10.86 -0.21 -2.57
C ASP A 32 10.69 0.21 -1.09
N VAL A 33 10.29 1.47 -0.83
CA VAL A 33 10.09 2.00 0.52
C VAL A 33 8.76 1.52 1.15
N LEU A 34 7.82 1.00 0.35
CA LEU A 34 6.41 0.92 0.74
C LEU A 34 5.83 -0.51 0.87
N LEU A 35 6.57 -1.56 0.49
CA LEU A 35 6.10 -2.95 0.33
C LEU A 35 5.92 -3.79 1.62
N ALA A 36 5.53 -3.20 2.75
CA ALA A 36 5.33 -3.97 3.99
C ALA A 36 3.96 -4.66 4.09
N ASP A 37 2.94 -4.23 3.32
CA ASP A 37 1.56 -4.69 3.52
C ASP A 37 0.76 -4.74 2.20
N GLY A 38 0.07 -5.86 1.90
CA GLY A 38 -0.54 -6.09 0.58
C GLY A 38 -1.60 -5.07 0.17
N LEU A 39 -2.38 -4.56 1.13
CA LEU A 39 -3.35 -3.48 0.89
C LEU A 39 -2.66 -2.13 0.66
N GLN A 40 -1.50 -1.91 1.30
CA GLN A 40 -0.70 -0.70 1.09
C GLN A 40 -0.16 -0.67 -0.35
N ASP A 41 0.20 -1.83 -0.91
CA ASP A 41 0.66 -1.96 -2.30
C ASP A 41 -0.43 -1.50 -3.29
N GLU A 42 -1.67 -1.95 -3.10
CA GLU A 42 -2.81 -1.55 -3.94
C GLU A 42 -3.11 -0.04 -3.85
N ILE A 43 -3.04 0.53 -2.64
CA ILE A 43 -3.18 1.99 -2.42
C ILE A 43 -2.11 2.76 -3.18
N ASN A 44 -0.88 2.27 -3.18
CA ASN A 44 0.25 2.94 -3.81
C ASN A 44 0.19 2.84 -5.33
N MET A 45 -0.13 1.67 -5.87
CA MET A 45 -0.37 1.50 -7.31
C MET A 45 -1.47 2.45 -7.79
N MET A 46 -2.60 2.53 -7.09
CA MET A 46 -3.67 3.47 -7.43
C MET A 46 -3.19 4.92 -7.44
N ARG A 47 -2.36 5.34 -6.47
CA ARG A 47 -1.78 6.69 -6.43
C ARG A 47 -0.85 6.98 -7.60
N VAL A 48 -0.02 6.02 -8.00
CA VAL A 48 0.86 6.15 -9.18
C VAL A 48 0.06 6.28 -10.46
N MET A 49 -0.95 5.43 -10.65
CA MET A 49 -1.83 5.47 -11.83
C MET A 49 -2.58 6.80 -11.92
N THR A 50 -3.11 7.31 -10.81
CA THR A 50 -3.77 8.64 -10.77
C THR A 50 -2.82 9.75 -11.19
N ARG A 51 -1.57 9.77 -10.70
CA ARG A 51 -0.57 10.77 -11.10
C ARG A 51 -0.20 10.66 -12.58
N ARG A 52 -0.07 9.45 -13.11
CA ARG A 52 0.22 9.21 -14.53
C ARG A 52 -0.92 9.71 -15.42
N LEU A 53 -2.17 9.43 -15.02
CA LEU A 53 -3.35 9.93 -15.74
C LEU A 53 -3.39 11.47 -15.76
N LEU A 54 -3.10 12.12 -14.63
CA LEU A 54 -2.98 13.58 -14.55
C LEU A 54 -1.89 14.15 -15.47
N LYS A 55 -0.75 13.47 -15.60
CA LYS A 55 0.31 13.89 -16.54
C LYS A 55 -0.10 13.73 -18.01
N LEU A 56 -0.85 12.66 -18.34
CA LEU A 56 -1.35 12.45 -19.70
C LEU A 56 -2.43 13.48 -20.06
N ALA A 57 -3.24 13.87 -19.08
CA ALA A 57 -4.30 14.86 -19.24
C ALA A 57 -3.82 16.27 -19.62
N ASP A 58 -2.55 16.58 -19.37
CA ASP A 58 -1.93 17.88 -19.65
C ASP A 58 -1.76 18.14 -21.17
N GLY A 59 -2.03 17.14 -22.02
CA GLY A 59 -1.95 17.22 -23.49
C GLY A 59 -3.29 17.14 -24.23
N GLU A 60 -4.43 17.27 -23.54
CA GLU A 60 -5.75 17.05 -24.12
C GLU A 60 -6.42 18.36 -24.56
N ASP A 61 -6.83 18.41 -25.81
CA ASP A 61 -7.23 19.65 -26.47
C ASP A 61 -8.74 19.96 -26.34
N THR A 62 -9.60 18.94 -26.14
CA THR A 62 -11.05 19.16 -26.09
C THR A 62 -11.63 19.16 -24.67
N MET A 63 -12.65 20.00 -24.46
CA MET A 63 -13.42 20.03 -23.22
C MET A 63 -14.07 18.66 -22.89
N ALA A 64 -14.44 17.88 -23.91
CA ALA A 64 -15.03 16.56 -23.73
C ALA A 64 -14.03 15.53 -23.20
N GLU A 65 -12.79 15.53 -23.70
CA GLU A 65 -11.69 14.70 -23.21
C GLU A 65 -11.33 15.06 -21.76
N GLN A 66 -11.23 16.36 -21.47
CA GLN A 66 -10.96 16.86 -20.12
C GLN A 66 -12.07 16.45 -19.13
N ALA A 67 -13.35 16.56 -19.52
CA ALA A 67 -14.47 16.12 -18.70
C ALA A 67 -14.46 14.61 -18.44
N ASN A 68 -14.09 13.81 -19.44
CA ASN A 68 -13.96 12.36 -19.30
C ASN A 68 -12.84 12.01 -18.30
N ILE A 69 -11.67 12.64 -18.44
CA ILE A 69 -10.53 12.44 -17.53
C ILE A 69 -10.90 12.82 -16.10
N LEU A 70 -11.59 13.94 -15.90
CA LEU A 70 -12.09 14.32 -14.57
C LEU A 70 -13.04 13.27 -14.00
N GLY A 71 -13.91 12.69 -14.82
CA GLY A 71 -14.77 11.57 -14.42
C GLY A 71 -13.98 10.34 -13.98
N VAL A 72 -12.97 9.94 -14.77
CA VAL A 72 -12.09 8.80 -14.45
C VAL A 72 -11.29 9.07 -13.16
N LEU A 73 -10.76 10.28 -12.99
CA LEU A 73 -10.06 10.70 -11.77
C LEU A 73 -11.00 10.68 -10.55
N GLY A 74 -12.26 11.07 -10.71
CA GLY A 74 -13.29 10.98 -9.69
C GLY A 74 -13.49 9.53 -9.22
N LEU A 75 -13.67 8.60 -10.17
CA LEU A 75 -13.81 7.17 -9.88
C LEU A 75 -12.57 6.58 -9.18
N ALA A 76 -11.38 6.91 -9.68
CA ALA A 76 -10.11 6.48 -9.07
C ALA A 76 -9.97 7.01 -7.64
N SER A 77 -10.38 8.25 -7.39
CA SER A 77 -10.36 8.88 -6.06
C SER A 77 -11.34 8.22 -5.10
N THR A 78 -12.55 7.88 -5.54
CA THR A 78 -13.52 7.13 -4.73
C THR A 78 -12.99 5.74 -4.35
N ARG A 79 -12.36 5.03 -5.29
CA ARG A 79 -11.76 3.72 -5.02
C ARG A 79 -10.60 3.83 -4.02
N LEU A 80 -9.72 4.82 -4.20
CA LEU A 80 -8.60 5.07 -3.28
C LEU A 80 -9.10 5.41 -1.86
N ALA A 81 -10.15 6.22 -1.75
CA ALA A 81 -10.78 6.53 -0.46
C ALA A 81 -11.35 5.27 0.22
N GLY A 82 -11.93 4.35 -0.55
CA GLY A 82 -12.38 3.05 -0.06
C GLY A 82 -11.23 2.22 0.50
N LEU A 83 -10.13 2.06 -0.25
CA LEU A 83 -8.95 1.30 0.20
C LEU A 83 -8.33 1.89 1.46
N LEU A 84 -8.21 3.22 1.55
CA LEU A 84 -7.71 3.92 2.75
C LEU A 84 -8.61 3.71 3.97
N ARG A 85 -9.94 3.67 3.77
CA ARG A 85 -10.89 3.35 4.84
C ARG A 85 -10.72 1.90 5.30
N THR A 86 -10.60 0.95 4.38
CA THR A 86 -10.35 -0.46 4.71
C THR A 86 -9.05 -0.61 5.49
N GLN A 87 -7.98 0.06 5.07
CA GLN A 87 -6.70 0.07 5.77
C GLN A 87 -6.86 0.60 7.21
N ARG A 88 -7.59 1.70 7.39
CA ARG A 88 -7.87 2.29 8.70
C ARG A 88 -8.56 1.29 9.63
N VAL A 89 -9.56 0.56 9.12
CA VAL A 89 -10.31 -0.46 9.88
C VAL A 89 -9.40 -1.61 10.30
N LEU A 90 -8.68 -2.20 9.35
CA LEU A 90 -7.79 -3.34 9.61
C LEU A 90 -6.64 -2.97 10.56
N SER A 91 -6.11 -1.75 10.44
CA SER A 91 -5.05 -1.25 11.31
C SER A 91 -5.54 -1.05 12.75
N GLY A 92 -6.79 -0.61 12.93
CA GLY A 92 -7.42 -0.42 14.24
C GLY A 92 -7.60 -1.74 15.01
N GLU A 93 -8.17 -2.76 14.37
CA GLU A 93 -8.38 -4.09 14.98
C GLU A 93 -7.06 -4.76 15.37
N SER A 94 -6.02 -4.62 14.53
CA SER A 94 -4.70 -5.21 14.83
C SER A 94 -4.04 -4.58 16.07
N SER A 95 -4.32 -3.31 16.34
CA SER A 95 -3.76 -2.59 17.50
C SER A 95 -4.44 -3.02 18.80
N GLU A 96 -5.76 -3.22 18.78
CA GLU A 96 -6.52 -3.68 19.95
C GLU A 96 -6.13 -5.11 20.35
N VAL A 97 -6.02 -6.02 19.38
CA VAL A 97 -5.58 -7.41 19.64
C VAL A 97 -4.15 -7.45 20.16
N LYS A 98 -3.22 -6.68 19.56
CA LYS A 98 -1.84 -6.57 20.07
C LYS A 98 -1.78 -6.02 21.48
N SER A 99 -2.61 -5.01 21.79
CA SER A 99 -2.71 -4.46 23.13
C SER A 99 -3.23 -5.49 24.13
N ALA A 100 -4.29 -6.22 23.78
CA ALA A 100 -4.86 -7.27 24.63
C ALA A 100 -3.88 -8.41 24.90
N ILE A 101 -3.12 -8.85 23.88
CA ILE A 101 -2.08 -9.86 24.05
C ILE A 101 -0.94 -9.33 24.93
N SER A 102 -0.48 -8.09 24.69
CA SER A 102 0.59 -7.47 25.49
C SER A 102 0.18 -7.32 26.96
N GLN A 103 -1.08 -6.98 27.21
CA GLN A 103 -1.65 -6.91 28.55
C GLN A 103 -1.70 -8.29 29.21
N ALA A 104 -2.26 -9.30 28.55
CA ALA A 104 -2.34 -10.66 29.08
C ALA A 104 -0.94 -11.25 29.40
N LEU A 105 0.04 -11.00 28.53
CA LEU A 105 1.44 -11.38 28.78
C LEU A 105 2.03 -10.64 29.99
N SER A 106 1.72 -9.35 30.14
CA SER A 106 2.20 -8.55 31.29
C SER A 106 1.60 -9.05 32.60
N GLU A 107 0.32 -9.43 32.61
CA GLU A 107 -0.38 -9.99 33.76
C GLU A 107 0.25 -11.32 34.20
N ILE A 108 0.53 -12.24 33.26
CA ILE A 108 1.21 -13.51 33.55
C ILE A 108 2.62 -13.28 34.10
N VAL A 109 3.37 -12.35 33.50
CA VAL A 109 4.73 -12.03 33.95
C VAL A 109 4.74 -11.47 35.38
N GLU A 110 3.75 -10.65 35.75
CA GLU A 110 3.62 -10.15 37.12
C GLU A 110 3.22 -11.28 38.09
N GLU A 111 2.28 -12.15 37.75
CA GLU A 111 1.95 -13.32 38.58
C GLU A 111 3.16 -14.24 38.82
N MET A 112 4.00 -14.45 37.79
CA MET A 112 5.20 -15.27 37.89
C MET A 112 6.36 -14.63 38.68
N LYS A 113 6.38 -13.30 38.84
CA LYS A 113 7.35 -12.59 39.70
C LYS A 113 6.93 -12.56 41.17
N ILE A 114 5.65 -12.79 41.44
CA ILE A 114 5.07 -12.77 42.80
C ILE A 114 5.05 -14.19 43.42
N SER A 115 5.27 -15.24 42.63
CA SER A 115 5.57 -16.61 43.11
C SER A 115 7.07 -16.85 43.31
#